data_AF-E1YI46-F1
#
_entry.id   AF-E1YI46-F1
#
_cell.length_a   1.000
_cell.length_b   1.000
_cell.length_c   1.000
_cell.angle_alpha   90.00
_cell.angle_beta   90.00
_cell.angle_gamma   90.00
#
_symmetry.space_group_name_H-M   'P 1'
#
loop_
_entity.id
_entity.type
_entity.pdbx_description
1 polymer ?
#
loop_
_entity_poly.entity_id
_entity_poly.type
_entity_poly.pdbx_seq_one_letter_code
_entity_poly.pdbx_strand_id
1 'polypeptide(L)' 'MKRKDVIRYLEDNGCEFLREGANHTVYVNRHEKKVSTVPRHREIDECLVIKICKDLEYQSHDKITQANPFYKPAVLL' A
#
# COMPACT_ATOMS: atom_id res chain seq x y z
N MET A 1 -9.72 -1.03 -0.73
CA MET A 1 -9.03 0.23 -1.14
C MET A 1 -8.70 0.21 -2.63
N LYS A 2 -8.71 1.33 -3.37
CA LYS A 2 -8.29 1.33 -4.78
C LYS A 2 -6.77 1.17 -4.88
N ARG A 3 -6.27 0.30 -5.77
CA ARG A 3 -4.82 0.07 -5.96
C ARG A 3 -4.04 1.35 -6.20
N LYS A 4 -4.59 2.27 -6.99
CA LYS A 4 -3.96 3.57 -7.29
C LYS A 4 -3.68 4.40 -6.04
N ASP A 5 -4.57 4.35 -5.04
CA ASP A 5 -4.44 5.14 -3.81
C ASP A 5 -3.36 4.52 -2.92
N VAL A 6 -3.28 3.19 -2.88
CA VAL A 6 -2.21 2.44 -2.20
C VAL A 6 -0.85 2.76 -2.82
N ILE A 7 -0.74 2.71 -4.15
CA ILE A 7 0.52 3.03 -4.86
C ILE A 7 0.98 4.44 -4.58
N ARG A 8 0.08 5.42 -4.71
CA ARG A 8 0.39 6.82 -4.42
C ARG A 8 0.89 6.97 -2.98
N TYR A 9 0.23 6.33 -2.02
CA TYR A 9 0.68 6.35 -0.63
C TYR A 9 2.08 5.76 -0.45
N LEU A 10 2.37 4.62 -1.08
CA LEU A 10 3.70 4.00 -1.01
C LEU A 10 4.78 4.94 -1.59
N GLU A 11 4.53 5.53 -2.76
CA GLU A 11 5.47 6.44 -3.44
C GLU A 11 5.67 7.75 -2.66
N ASP A 12 4.59 8.34 -2.11
CA ASP A 12 4.64 9.54 -1.27
C ASP A 12 5.46 9.30 0.03
N ASN A 13 5.55 8.05 0.48
CA ASN A 13 6.35 7.65 1.64
C ASN A 13 7.79 7.23 1.28
N GLY A 14 8.18 7.28 0.01
CA GLY A 14 9.54 6.93 -0.44
C GLY A 14 9.74 5.46 -0.79
N CYS A 15 8.65 4.68 -0.94
CA CYS A 15 8.76 3.38 -1.59
C CYS A 15 8.92 3.57 -3.10
N GLU A 16 9.77 2.76 -3.70
CA GLU A 16 10.04 2.81 -5.14
C GLU A 16 9.52 1.56 -5.83
N PHE A 17 9.03 1.73 -7.05
CA PHE A 17 8.83 0.62 -7.97
C PHE A 17 10.17 -0.08 -8.22
N LEU A 18 10.22 -1.39 -7.98
CA LEU A 18 11.41 -2.20 -8.21
C LEU A 18 11.32 -2.98 -9.53
N ARG A 19 10.25 -3.76 -9.71
CA ARG A 19 10.00 -4.57 -10.90
C ARG A 19 8.55 -4.99 -11.01
N GLU A 20 8.12 -5.32 -12.23
CA GLU A 20 6.81 -5.88 -12.49
C GLU A 20 6.88 -7.41 -12.65
N GLY A 21 5.94 -8.12 -12.03
CA GLY A 21 5.67 -9.54 -12.27
C GLY A 21 4.36 -9.73 -13.04
N ALA A 22 3.96 -10.98 -13.29
CA ALA A 22 2.73 -11.27 -14.04
C ALA A 22 1.47 -10.67 -13.36
N ASN A 23 1.32 -10.89 -12.05
CA ASN A 23 0.11 -10.53 -11.30
C ASN A 23 0.33 -9.49 -10.20
N HIS A 24 1.57 -9.04 -10.00
CA HIS A 24 1.93 -8.12 -8.93
C HIS A 24 3.07 -7.19 -9.37
N THR A 25 3.14 -6.05 -8.69
CA THR A 25 4.25 -5.09 -8.74
C THR A 25 5.08 -5.27 -7.48
N VAL A 26 6.40 -5.25 -7.60
CA VAL A 26 7.31 -5.29 -6.44
C VAL A 26 7.72 -3.87 -6.08
N TYR A 27 7.52 -3.49 -4.82
CA TYR A 27 7.97 -2.22 -4.25
C TYR A 27 9.10 -2.45 -3.25
N VAL A 28 10.04 -1.51 -3.20
CA VAL A 28 11.17 -1.52 -2.28
C VAL A 28 11.17 -0.24 -1.45
N ASN A 29 11.39 -0.39 -0.15
CA ASN A 29 11.84 0.69 0.70
C ASN A 29 13.35 0.53 0.89
N ARG A 30 14.15 1.37 0.21
CA ARG A 30 15.61 1.26 0.25
C ARG A 30 16.22 1.72 1.56
N HIS A 31 15.58 2.67 2.23
CA HIS A 31 16.02 3.18 3.54
C HIS A 31 15.99 2.06 4.57
N GLU A 32 14.86 1.34 4.63
CA GLU A 32 14.65 0.22 5.56
C GLU A 32 15.17 -1.13 5.02
N LYS A 33 15.60 -1.17 3.75
CA LYS A 33 16.02 -2.39 3.02
C LYS A 33 14.95 -3.47 3.00
N LYS A 34 13.70 -3.06 2.82
CA LYS A 34 12.51 -3.93 2.82
C LYS A 34 11.86 -3.98 1.45
N VAL A 35 11.17 -5.07 1.17
CA VAL A 35 10.50 -5.33 -0.11
C VAL A 35 9.14 -5.93 0.16
N SER A 36 8.13 -5.49 -0.58
CA SER A 36 6.82 -6.13 -0.58
C SER A 36 6.21 -6.14 -1.98
N THR A 37 5.09 -6.86 -2.14
CA THR A 37 4.39 -7.01 -3.42
C THR A 37 2.99 -6.40 -3.35
N VAL A 38 2.63 -5.67 -4.39
CA VAL A 38 1.33 -5.03 -4.56
C VAL A 38 0.60 -5.73 -5.72
N PRO A 39 -0.53 -6.41 -5.47
CA PRO A 39 -1.29 -7.04 -6.54
C PRO A 39 -1.76 -6.05 -7.61
N ARG A 40 -2.03 -6.53 -8.83
CA ARG A 40 -2.49 -5.69 -9.95
C ARG A 40 -4.01 -5.50 -10.06
N HIS A 41 -4.80 -6.16 -9.22
CA HIS A 41 -6.25 -5.98 -9.25
C HIS A 41 -6.66 -4.57 -8.80
N ARG A 42 -7.84 -4.13 -9.27
CA ARG A 42 -8.31 -2.74 -9.10
C ARG A 42 -8.49 -2.34 -7.64
N GLU A 43 -8.91 -3.29 -6.80
CA GLU A 43 -9.24 -3.07 -5.40
C GLU A 43 -8.46 -4.02 -4.49
N ILE A 44 -7.71 -3.49 -3.54
CA ILE A 44 -6.90 -4.25 -2.59
C ILE A 44 -7.62 -4.30 -1.24
N ASP A 45 -7.69 -5.49 -0.66
CA ASP A 45 -8.24 -5.72 0.66
C ASP A 45 -7.50 -4.91 1.73
N GLU A 46 -8.21 -4.40 2.72
CA GLU A 46 -7.65 -3.53 3.75
C GLU A 46 -6.61 -4.24 4.62
N CYS A 47 -6.85 -5.50 4.99
CA CYS A 47 -5.88 -6.31 5.74
C CYS A 47 -4.60 -6.51 4.93
N LEU A 48 -4.73 -6.66 3.60
CA LEU A 48 -3.57 -6.78 2.73
C LEU A 48 -2.79 -5.46 2.62
N VAL A 49 -3.47 -4.32 2.55
CA VAL A 49 -2.79 -3.01 2.58
C VAL A 49 -2.03 -2.81 3.89
N ILE A 50 -2.64 -3.16 5.03
CA ILE A 50 -1.98 -3.10 6.34
C ILE A 50 -0.72 -3.98 6.34
N LYS A 51 -0.83 -5.21 5.83
CA LYS A 51 0.32 -6.11 5.73
C LYS A 51 1.43 -5.54 4.85
N ILE A 52 1.10 -5.03 3.67
CA ILE A 52 2.09 -4.42 2.76
C ILE A 52 2.82 -3.25 3.43
N CYS A 53 2.09 -2.40 4.17
CA CYS A 53 2.69 -1.27 4.88
C CYS A 53 3.63 -1.76 6.00
N LYS A 54 3.24 -2.78 6.77
CA LYS A 54 4.11 -3.39 7.78
C LYS A 54 5.36 -4.01 7.16
N ASP A 55 5.22 -4.75 6.06
CA ASP A 55 6.34 -5.40 5.37
C ASP A 55 7.37 -4.36 4.88
N LEU A 56 6.93 -3.15 4.53
CA LEU A 56 7.77 -2.03 4.09
C LEU A 56 8.21 -1.10 5.23
N GLU A 57 7.91 -1.45 6.49
CA GLU A 57 8.24 -0.71 7.71
C GLU A 57 7.66 0.72 7.74
N TYR A 58 6.43 0.90 7.24
CA TYR A 58 5.67 2.15 7.36
C TYR A 58 4.48 2.00 8.32
N GLN A 59 4.21 3.09 9.07
CA GLN A 59 3.05 3.17 9.95
C GLN A 59 1.78 2.87 9.17
N SER A 60 1.21 1.72 9.49
CA SER A 60 0.06 1.14 8.84
C SER A 60 -1.18 1.69 9.53
N HIS A 61 -2.14 2.15 8.74
CA HIS A 61 -3.56 2.37 9.09
C HIS A 61 -4.02 3.84 9.23
N ASP A 62 -3.43 4.69 10.06
CA ASP A 62 -4.07 5.98 10.36
C ASP A 62 -4.02 7.01 9.22
N LYS A 63 -3.01 6.95 8.34
CA LYS A 63 -2.77 8.02 7.34
C LYS A 63 -3.37 7.76 5.95
N ILE A 64 -3.57 6.51 5.51
CA ILE A 64 -4.14 6.24 4.17
C ILE A 64 -5.63 6.67 4.12
N THR A 65 -6.33 6.50 5.24
CA THR A 65 -7.73 6.92 5.42
C THR A 65 -7.86 8.45 5.51
N GLN A 66 -6.86 9.16 6.05
CA GLN A 66 -6.83 10.63 6.06
C GLN A 66 -6.35 11.24 4.73
N ALA A 67 -5.51 10.54 3.96
CA ALA A 67 -5.01 11.00 2.66
C ALA A 67 -6.05 10.89 1.52
N ASN A 68 -7.15 10.17 1.73
CA ASN A 68 -8.27 10.10 0.80
C ASN A 68 -9.59 10.41 1.53
N PRO A 69 -10.10 11.67 1.49
CA PRO A 69 -11.33 12.06 2.17
C PRO A 69 -12.59 11.33 1.65
N PHE A 70 -12.47 10.53 0.58
CA PHE A 70 -13.54 9.71 0.02
C PHE A 70 -13.47 8.22 0.44
N TYR A 71 -12.45 7.81 1.19
CA TYR A 71 -12.42 6.46 1.77
C TYR A 71 -13.30 6.45 3.04
N LYS A 72 -14.49 5.87 2.92
CA LYS A 72 -15.30 5.53 4.09
C LYS A 72 -14.82 4.15 4.57
N PRO A 73 -14.10 4.03 5.71
CA PRO A 73 -13.86 2.73 6.28
C PRO A 73 -15.21 2.08 6.54
N ALA A 74 -15.35 0.79 6.22
CA ALA A 74 -16.49 0.00 6.65
C ALA A 74 -16.34 -0.15 8.17
N VAL A 75 -16.83 0.85 8.91
CA VAL A 75 -16.88 0.79 10.37
C VAL A 75 -17.78 -0.40 10.72
N LEU A 76 -17.15 -1.43 11.29
CA LEU A 76 -17.82 -2.47 12.06
C LEU A 76 -18.71 -1.75 13.09
N LEU A 77 -20.01 -2.07 13.10
CA LEU A 77 -20.94 -1.66 14.17
C LEU A 77 -20.42 -2.08 15.55
#